data_AF-A7T9J3-F1
#
_entry.id   AF-A7T9J3-F1
#
_cell.length_a   1.000
_cell.length_b   1.000
_cell.length_c   1.000
_cell.angle_alpha   90.00
_cell.angle_beta   90.00
_cell.angle_gamma   90.00
#
_symmetry.space_group_name_H-M   'P 1'
#
loop_
_entity.id
_entity.type
_entity.pdbx_description
1 polymer ?
#
loop_
_entity_poly.entity_id
_entity_poly.type
_entity_poly.pdbx_seq_one_letter_code
_entity_poly.pdbx_strand_id
1 'polypeptide(L)'
;PYFSVLFTVQNTDSKCFWLTNWVETVLVQCWYPTTVATTSRAQKQIIAQYLSETADSLEGLPFKLHDFGFRGSTSVESDIGGAANLVNFCGTDTIAGIVMARNYYGCEMGGFSVPAAEHSTITTWGKDGEVDAFRNMLLKVCVTLIITLPSAPITVLPRPYNSANTPLYITEPLHSYNSTLVVRPDSGDPPKVVVKVLNLLGKAFGTVKNSKGFHLLPPYIRIIQGDGISYETLGTILENMKRNKWSADNISFGSGGALLQKMDRDTQKFAYKCSYAVVNGKGVNVFKQPITDLGKKSKKGLLSLELDDQGNYCTVQEGKGDPDKVSTPISYYLQLML
;
A
#
# COMPACT_ATOMS: atom_id res chain seq x y z
N PRO A 1 10.43 1.25 -16.18
CA PRO A 1 11.86 1.37 -15.82
C PRO A 1 12.14 2.78 -15.29
N TYR A 2 13.15 2.93 -14.42
CA TYR A 2 13.58 4.25 -13.98
C TYR A 2 14.16 5.04 -15.16
N PHE A 3 13.97 6.37 -15.15
CA PHE A 3 14.54 7.29 -16.14
C PHE A 3 13.98 7.16 -17.58
N SER A 4 12.73 6.71 -17.72
CA SER A 4 11.97 6.73 -18.97
C SER A 4 11.06 7.97 -19.07
N VAL A 5 10.77 8.45 -20.28
CA VAL A 5 9.73 9.46 -20.52
C VAL A 5 8.36 8.86 -20.15
N LEU A 6 7.60 9.56 -19.31
CA LEU A 6 6.25 9.15 -18.91
C LEU A 6 5.18 9.86 -19.72
N PHE A 7 5.37 11.16 -19.96
CA PHE A 7 4.53 11.98 -20.81
C PHE A 7 5.34 13.14 -21.39
N THR A 8 4.85 13.75 -22.47
CA THR A 8 5.40 14.95 -23.09
C THR A 8 4.33 16.04 -23.15
N VAL A 9 4.77 17.30 -23.18
CA VAL A 9 3.88 18.46 -23.29
C VAL A 9 4.47 19.39 -24.34
N GLN A 10 3.64 19.81 -25.28
CA GLN A 10 3.99 20.77 -26.32
C GLN A 10 2.84 21.76 -26.53
N ASN A 11 3.15 23.01 -26.84
CA ASN A 11 2.15 23.97 -27.27
C ASN A 11 1.73 23.68 -28.72
N THR A 12 0.46 23.90 -29.03
CA THR A 12 -0.10 23.74 -30.38
C THR A 12 -0.26 25.07 -31.13
N ASP A 13 -0.12 26.19 -30.43
CA ASP A 13 -0.07 27.55 -30.99
C ASP A 13 1.28 28.19 -30.62
N SER A 14 1.95 28.82 -31.60
CA SER A 14 3.24 29.48 -31.42
C SER A 14 3.20 30.65 -30.44
N LYS A 15 2.03 31.28 -30.23
CA LYS A 15 1.82 32.33 -29.22
C LYS A 15 1.79 31.80 -27.78
N CYS A 16 1.64 30.49 -27.61
CA CYS A 16 1.50 29.82 -26.31
C CYS A 16 2.78 29.07 -25.88
N PHE A 17 3.95 29.41 -26.43
CA PHE A 17 5.22 28.74 -26.10
C PHE A 17 5.51 28.70 -24.58
N TRP A 18 5.18 29.77 -23.86
CA TRP A 18 5.38 29.92 -22.42
C TRP A 18 4.46 29.02 -21.57
N LEU A 19 3.32 28.57 -22.13
CA LEU A 19 2.33 27.75 -21.42
C LEU A 19 2.88 26.37 -21.05
N THR A 20 3.77 25.83 -21.88
CA THR A 20 4.35 24.47 -21.71
C THR A 20 5.03 24.28 -20.36
N ASN A 21 5.76 25.28 -19.86
CA ASN A 21 6.37 25.24 -18.52
C ASN A 21 5.49 25.89 -17.46
N TRP A 22 4.52 26.74 -17.82
CA TRP A 22 3.56 27.28 -16.86
C TRP A 22 2.76 26.16 -16.15
N VAL A 23 2.38 25.11 -16.90
CA VAL A 23 1.65 23.94 -16.35
C VAL A 23 2.55 22.95 -15.60
N GLU A 24 3.88 23.18 -15.54
CA GLU A 24 4.83 22.27 -14.88
C GLU A 24 4.44 21.97 -13.43
N THR A 25 4.10 23.00 -12.66
CA THR A 25 3.84 22.86 -11.22
C THR A 25 2.63 21.98 -10.93
N VAL A 26 1.58 22.03 -11.75
CA VAL A 26 0.41 21.17 -11.57
C VAL A 26 0.66 19.77 -12.12
N LEU A 27 1.27 19.64 -13.31
CA LEU A 27 1.51 18.33 -13.91
C LEU A 27 2.53 17.51 -13.14
N VAL A 28 3.56 18.13 -12.56
CA VAL A 28 4.57 17.41 -11.78
C VAL A 28 3.99 16.78 -10.52
N GLN A 29 2.85 17.26 -10.01
CA GLN A 29 2.16 16.66 -8.84
C GLN A 29 1.75 15.20 -9.09
N CYS A 30 1.71 14.72 -10.34
CA CYS A 30 1.56 13.31 -10.66
C CYS A 30 2.65 12.42 -10.03
N TRP A 31 3.77 13.00 -9.56
CA TRP A 31 4.79 12.32 -8.76
C TRP A 31 4.16 11.57 -7.58
N TYR A 32 3.17 12.17 -6.92
CA TYR A 32 2.62 11.66 -5.68
C TYR A 32 1.84 10.36 -5.88
N PRO A 33 0.75 10.30 -6.69
CA PRO A 33 0.05 9.05 -6.94
C PRO A 33 0.95 7.98 -7.57
N THR A 34 1.87 8.38 -8.46
CA THR A 34 2.80 7.42 -9.06
C THR A 34 3.71 6.80 -8.00
N THR A 35 4.21 7.60 -7.06
CA THR A 35 5.07 7.12 -5.97
C THR A 35 4.29 6.22 -5.01
N VAL A 36 3.07 6.60 -4.61
CA VAL A 36 2.22 5.76 -3.76
C VAL A 36 1.93 4.40 -4.43
N ALA A 37 1.49 4.40 -5.69
CA ALA A 37 1.23 3.17 -6.44
C ALA A 37 2.49 2.30 -6.61
N THR A 38 3.65 2.93 -6.85
CA THR A 38 4.93 2.22 -7.01
C THR A 38 5.39 1.58 -5.70
N THR A 39 5.36 2.33 -4.60
CA THR A 39 5.73 1.84 -3.27
C THR A 39 4.75 0.78 -2.77
N SER A 40 3.45 0.97 -2.98
CA SER A 40 2.42 -0.04 -2.71
C SER A 40 2.68 -1.34 -3.50
N ARG A 41 3.01 -1.24 -4.79
CA ARG A 41 3.39 -2.40 -5.62
C ARG A 41 4.65 -3.11 -5.08
N ALA A 42 5.67 -2.35 -4.66
CA ALA A 42 6.88 -2.93 -4.09
C ALA A 42 6.59 -3.72 -2.79
N GLN A 43 5.72 -3.18 -1.94
CA GLN A 43 5.22 -3.88 -0.75
C GLN A 43 4.42 -5.14 -1.12
N LYS A 44 3.58 -5.07 -2.16
CA LYS A 44 2.86 -6.24 -2.70
C LYS A 44 3.82 -7.34 -3.16
N GLN A 45 4.92 -6.99 -3.80
CA GLN A 45 5.94 -7.96 -4.23
C GLN A 45 6.61 -8.66 -3.05
N ILE A 46 6.94 -7.92 -1.98
CA ILE A 46 7.48 -8.50 -0.74
C ILE A 46 6.47 -9.48 -0.15
N ILE A 47 5.22 -9.06 0.04
CA ILE A 47 4.18 -9.92 0.62
C ILE A 47 3.96 -11.17 -0.25
N ALA A 48 3.88 -11.01 -1.57
CA ALA A 48 3.71 -12.11 -2.52
C ALA A 48 4.85 -13.12 -2.46
N GLN A 49 6.10 -12.64 -2.31
CA GLN A 49 7.26 -13.52 -2.12
C GLN A 49 7.08 -14.38 -0.87
N TYR A 50 6.80 -13.79 0.29
CA TYR A 50 6.68 -14.57 1.53
C TYR A 50 5.43 -15.46 1.56
N LEU A 51 4.32 -15.07 0.94
CA LEU A 51 3.19 -15.98 0.74
C LEU A 51 3.59 -17.16 -0.17
N SER A 52 4.30 -16.91 -1.27
CA SER A 52 4.78 -17.98 -2.15
C SER A 52 5.74 -18.94 -1.45
N GLU A 53 6.49 -18.47 -0.45
CA GLU A 53 7.42 -19.30 0.30
C GLU A 53 6.76 -20.03 1.49
N THR A 54 5.71 -19.46 2.08
CA THR A 54 5.20 -19.91 3.40
C THR A 54 3.70 -20.23 3.45
N ALA A 55 2.93 -19.95 2.40
CA ALA A 55 1.48 -20.18 2.31
C ALA A 55 1.13 -21.07 1.10
N ASP A 56 -0.06 -21.69 1.13
CA ASP A 56 -0.50 -22.59 0.05
C ASP A 56 -1.12 -21.85 -1.15
N SER A 57 -1.50 -20.57 -0.97
CA SER A 57 -2.18 -19.77 -1.99
C SER A 57 -1.79 -18.29 -1.92
N LEU A 58 -1.97 -17.58 -3.04
CA LEU A 58 -1.84 -16.12 -3.16
C LEU A 58 -3.20 -15.40 -3.20
N GLU A 59 -4.33 -16.12 -3.11
CA GLU A 59 -5.68 -15.55 -3.24
C GLU A 59 -5.95 -14.40 -2.27
N GLY A 60 -5.41 -14.47 -1.05
CA GLY A 60 -5.56 -13.40 -0.05
C GLY A 60 -4.73 -12.15 -0.32
N LEU A 61 -3.77 -12.18 -1.24
CA LEU A 61 -2.81 -11.09 -1.49
C LEU A 61 -3.46 -9.70 -1.69
N PRO A 62 -4.58 -9.55 -2.44
CA PRO A 62 -5.23 -8.24 -2.60
C PRO A 62 -5.67 -7.58 -1.29
N PHE A 63 -5.80 -8.32 -0.19
CA PHE A 63 -6.23 -7.81 1.12
C PHE A 63 -5.12 -7.85 2.19
N LYS A 64 -3.86 -8.10 1.80
CA LYS A 64 -2.75 -8.19 2.76
C LYS A 64 -2.14 -6.85 3.18
N LEU A 65 -2.45 -5.75 2.48
CA LEU A 65 -2.08 -4.40 2.90
C LEU A 65 -3.32 -3.50 2.84
N HIS A 66 -3.79 -3.10 4.00
CA HIS A 66 -4.95 -2.22 4.21
C HIS A 66 -4.48 -0.79 4.40
N ASP A 67 -5.12 0.13 3.71
CA ASP A 67 -4.84 1.55 3.82
C ASP A 67 -5.51 2.16 5.06
N PHE A 68 -4.69 2.58 6.03
CA PHE A 68 -5.08 3.32 7.25
C PHE A 68 -4.66 4.80 7.18
N GLY A 69 -4.38 5.31 5.98
CA GLY A 69 -3.65 6.55 5.75
C GLY A 69 -4.47 7.82 5.84
N PHE A 70 -5.80 7.76 5.75
CA PHE A 70 -6.66 8.94 5.65
C PHE A 70 -6.31 10.04 6.67
N ARG A 71 -6.23 9.70 7.96
CA ARG A 71 -5.91 10.68 9.03
C ARG A 71 -4.45 11.19 9.02
N GLY A 72 -3.56 10.48 8.33
CA GLY A 72 -2.16 10.80 8.19
C GLY A 72 -1.82 11.58 6.92
N SER A 73 -2.76 11.71 5.98
CA SER A 73 -2.63 12.52 4.77
C SER A 73 -2.68 14.02 5.10
N THR A 74 -2.07 14.85 4.25
CA THR A 74 -2.05 16.32 4.42
C THR A 74 -3.38 17.00 4.15
N SER A 75 -4.26 16.39 3.35
CA SER A 75 -5.59 16.92 3.03
C SER A 75 -6.47 15.81 2.42
N VAL A 76 -7.77 16.06 2.31
CA VAL A 76 -8.70 15.14 1.63
C VAL A 76 -8.36 14.96 0.15
N GLU A 77 -7.86 16.01 -0.52
CA GLU A 77 -7.45 15.92 -1.92
C GLU A 77 -6.16 15.08 -2.08
N SER A 78 -5.29 15.13 -1.06
CA SER A 78 -4.10 14.26 -0.98
C SER A 78 -4.45 12.77 -0.90
N ASP A 79 -5.71 12.39 -0.65
CA ASP A 79 -6.14 11.00 -0.70
C ASP A 79 -6.32 10.45 -2.12
N ILE A 80 -5.89 11.19 -3.14
CA ILE A 80 -5.43 10.60 -4.41
C ILE A 80 -4.43 9.46 -4.20
N GLY A 81 -3.68 9.49 -3.10
CA GLY A 81 -2.85 8.37 -2.65
C GLY A 81 -3.67 7.11 -2.32
N GLY A 82 -4.85 7.25 -1.73
CA GLY A 82 -5.75 6.13 -1.47
C GLY A 82 -6.15 5.41 -2.76
N ALA A 83 -6.56 6.17 -3.79
CA ALA A 83 -6.85 5.61 -5.12
C ALA A 83 -5.61 4.96 -5.76
N ALA A 84 -4.43 5.55 -5.58
CA ALA A 84 -3.18 4.98 -6.06
C ALA A 84 -2.82 3.65 -5.37
N ASN A 85 -3.13 3.48 -4.07
CA ASN A 85 -2.97 2.19 -3.39
C ASN A 85 -3.94 1.13 -3.94
N LEU A 86 -5.16 1.53 -4.33
CA LEU A 86 -6.17 0.62 -4.88
C LEU A 86 -5.79 -0.03 -6.22
N VAL A 87 -4.77 0.48 -6.90
CA VAL A 87 -4.15 -0.20 -8.06
C VAL A 87 -3.57 -1.57 -7.68
N ASN A 88 -3.12 -1.72 -6.43
CA ASN A 88 -2.41 -2.92 -5.96
C ASN A 88 -3.23 -3.75 -4.95
N PHE A 89 -4.03 -3.11 -4.11
CA PHE A 89 -4.77 -3.78 -3.04
C PHE A 89 -6.23 -3.34 -3.02
N CYS A 90 -7.07 -4.11 -2.32
CA CYS A 90 -8.51 -3.84 -2.22
C CYS A 90 -8.94 -3.45 -0.80
N GLY A 91 -8.02 -3.43 0.18
CA GLY A 91 -8.32 -3.02 1.56
C GLY A 91 -8.07 -1.54 1.80
N THR A 92 -9.08 -0.76 2.22
CA THR A 92 -8.91 0.66 2.57
C THR A 92 -9.98 1.17 3.54
N ASP A 93 -9.57 2.01 4.48
CA ASP A 93 -10.47 2.86 5.28
C ASP A 93 -10.51 4.31 4.76
N THR A 94 -9.75 4.61 3.71
CA THR A 94 -9.67 5.93 3.06
C THR A 94 -10.74 6.04 1.98
N ILE A 95 -11.98 6.30 2.40
CA ILE A 95 -13.16 6.39 1.49
C ILE A 95 -12.94 7.38 0.33
N ALA A 96 -12.19 8.47 0.56
CA ALA A 96 -11.87 9.46 -0.47
C ALA A 96 -11.19 8.83 -1.72
N GLY A 97 -10.33 7.82 -1.53
CA GLY A 97 -9.69 7.09 -2.62
C GLY A 97 -10.70 6.29 -3.47
N ILE A 98 -11.72 5.70 -2.85
CA ILE A 98 -12.79 4.98 -3.55
C ILE A 98 -13.62 5.95 -4.41
N VAL A 99 -13.99 7.10 -3.84
CA VAL A 99 -14.77 8.13 -4.54
C VAL A 99 -14.01 8.65 -5.76
N MET A 100 -12.70 8.88 -5.63
CA MET A 100 -11.86 9.25 -6.76
C MET A 100 -11.84 8.17 -7.84
N ALA A 101 -11.59 6.91 -7.47
CA ALA A 101 -11.54 5.81 -8.43
C ALA A 101 -12.85 5.67 -9.22
N ARG A 102 -13.99 5.89 -8.56
CA ARG A 102 -15.30 5.94 -9.21
C ARG A 102 -15.41 7.11 -10.18
N ASN A 103 -15.15 8.33 -9.71
CA ASN A 103 -15.42 9.55 -10.47
C ASN A 103 -14.50 9.74 -11.67
N TYR A 104 -13.22 9.35 -11.57
CA TYR A 104 -12.20 9.63 -12.58
C TYR A 104 -11.75 8.41 -13.38
N TYR A 105 -11.98 7.19 -12.88
CA TYR A 105 -11.53 5.94 -13.52
C TYR A 105 -12.66 4.94 -13.80
N GLY A 106 -13.92 5.27 -13.48
CA GLY A 106 -15.06 4.39 -13.74
C GLY A 106 -15.08 3.11 -12.88
N CYS A 107 -14.38 3.10 -11.74
CA CYS A 107 -14.35 1.96 -10.83
C CYS A 107 -15.45 2.08 -9.77
N GLU A 108 -16.61 1.45 -10.01
CA GLU A 108 -17.79 1.52 -9.13
C GLU A 108 -17.49 1.23 -7.65
N MET A 109 -16.71 0.18 -7.39
CA MET A 109 -16.28 -0.21 -6.04
C MET A 109 -14.85 -0.76 -6.08
N GLY A 110 -13.86 0.11 -5.84
CA GLY A 110 -12.45 -0.25 -5.88
C GLY A 110 -11.87 -0.79 -4.57
N GLY A 111 -12.55 -0.57 -3.44
CA GLY A 111 -12.03 -0.89 -2.11
C GLY A 111 -13.09 -1.39 -1.14
N PHE A 112 -12.65 -2.16 -0.16
CA PHE A 112 -13.47 -2.80 0.85
C PHE A 112 -12.84 -2.61 2.23
N SER A 113 -13.69 -2.65 3.24
CA SER A 113 -13.26 -2.74 4.63
C SER A 113 -14.18 -3.66 5.41
N VAL A 114 -13.81 -3.88 6.66
CA VAL A 114 -14.56 -4.65 7.63
C VAL A 114 -14.74 -3.81 8.88
N PRO A 115 -15.81 -4.04 9.67
CA PRO A 115 -15.93 -3.39 10.96
C PRO A 115 -14.71 -3.66 11.82
N ALA A 116 -14.21 -2.64 12.51
CA ALA A 116 -13.05 -2.75 13.38
C ALA A 116 -13.24 -1.83 14.60
N ALA A 117 -12.78 -2.28 15.77
CA ALA A 117 -12.78 -1.47 16.98
C ALA A 117 -11.66 -0.41 16.94
N GLU A 118 -11.83 0.74 17.56
CA GLU A 118 -10.70 1.61 17.90
C GLU A 118 -10.56 1.73 19.41
N HIS A 119 -9.45 2.32 19.89
CA HIS A 119 -9.19 2.46 21.32
C HIS A 119 -10.40 2.96 22.12
N SER A 120 -11.07 4.02 21.64
CA SER A 120 -12.22 4.63 22.32
C SER A 120 -13.38 3.65 22.53
N THR A 121 -13.64 2.78 21.56
CA THR A 121 -14.74 1.81 21.59
C THR A 121 -14.54 0.70 22.64
N ILE A 122 -13.30 0.51 23.09
CA ILE A 122 -12.92 -0.45 24.14
C ILE A 122 -12.75 0.28 25.47
N THR A 123 -11.97 1.36 25.51
CA THR A 123 -11.58 2.04 26.76
C THR A 123 -12.74 2.75 27.46
N THR A 124 -13.82 3.08 26.73
CA THR A 124 -15.06 3.63 27.31
C THR A 124 -15.76 2.68 28.28
N TRP A 125 -15.48 1.37 28.22
CA TRP A 125 -15.99 0.37 29.16
C TRP A 125 -15.18 0.31 30.48
N GLY A 126 -14.11 1.11 30.58
CA GLY A 126 -13.17 1.05 31.69
C GLY A 126 -12.29 -0.20 31.64
N LYS A 127 -11.21 -0.18 32.43
CA LYS A 127 -10.24 -1.29 32.47
C LYS A 127 -10.88 -2.63 32.83
N ASP A 128 -11.80 -2.62 33.80
CA ASP A 128 -12.46 -3.84 34.28
C ASP A 128 -13.53 -4.35 33.30
N GLY A 129 -14.01 -3.50 32.39
CA GLY A 129 -15.02 -3.83 31.37
C GLY A 129 -14.45 -4.21 30.00
N GLU A 130 -13.12 -4.30 29.84
CA GLU A 130 -12.46 -4.57 28.55
C GLU A 130 -12.94 -5.90 27.91
N VAL A 131 -13.06 -6.95 28.72
CA VAL A 131 -13.55 -8.26 28.25
C VAL A 131 -14.99 -8.18 27.76
N ASP A 132 -15.84 -7.41 28.46
CA ASP A 132 -17.23 -7.24 28.08
C ASP A 132 -17.38 -6.37 26.83
N ALA A 133 -16.50 -5.38 26.65
CA ALA A 133 -16.40 -4.60 25.41
C ALA A 133 -16.10 -5.52 24.22
N PHE A 134 -15.12 -6.41 24.36
CA PHE A 134 -14.77 -7.37 23.32
C PHE A 134 -15.91 -8.36 23.03
N ARG A 135 -16.55 -8.90 24.07
CA ARG A 135 -17.71 -9.79 23.91
C ARG A 135 -18.86 -9.06 23.18
N ASN A 136 -19.16 -7.83 23.57
CA ASN A 136 -20.19 -7.02 22.93
C ASN A 136 -19.90 -6.78 21.44
N MET A 137 -18.64 -6.50 21.07
CA MET A 137 -18.24 -6.32 19.66
C MET A 137 -18.40 -7.61 18.86
N LEU A 138 -17.94 -8.74 19.42
CA LEU A 138 -18.08 -10.05 18.77
C LEU A 138 -19.55 -10.38 18.51
N LEU A 139 -20.44 -10.19 19.50
CA LEU A 139 -21.87 -10.51 19.40
C LEU A 139 -22.63 -9.60 18.43
N LYS A 140 -22.28 -8.31 18.38
CA LYS A 140 -23.06 -7.32 17.61
C LYS A 140 -22.63 -7.20 16.16
N VAL A 141 -21.34 -7.34 15.89
CA VAL A 141 -20.76 -6.87 14.64
C VAL A 141 -20.10 -7.98 13.85
N CYS A 142 -19.79 -9.14 14.46
CA CYS A 142 -19.13 -10.28 13.83
C CYS A 142 -18.06 -9.83 12.82
N VAL A 143 -16.86 -9.41 13.28
CA VAL A 143 -15.55 -9.34 12.56
C VAL A 143 -14.59 -8.34 13.27
N THR A 144 -13.27 -8.57 13.11
CA THR A 144 -12.06 -7.79 13.51
C THR A 144 -12.09 -7.09 14.87
N LEU A 145 -11.41 -7.70 15.85
CA LEU A 145 -11.25 -7.17 17.19
C LEU A 145 -9.86 -6.57 17.36
N ILE A 146 -9.80 -5.26 17.58
CA ILE A 146 -8.55 -4.60 17.88
C ILE A 146 -8.21 -4.84 19.35
N ILE A 147 -7.20 -5.69 19.61
CA ILE A 147 -6.65 -5.89 20.95
C ILE A 147 -5.47 -4.94 21.10
N THR A 148 -5.77 -3.69 21.41
CA THR A 148 -4.77 -2.74 21.87
C THR A 148 -4.26 -3.16 23.23
N LEU A 149 -2.94 -3.29 23.36
CA LEU A 149 -2.25 -3.72 24.57
C LEU A 149 -1.76 -2.50 25.37
N PRO A 150 -2.56 -1.90 26.27
CA PRO A 150 -2.00 -1.11 27.34
C PRO A 150 -1.58 -2.08 28.46
N SER A 151 -0.31 -2.48 28.43
CA SER A 151 0.42 -2.91 29.64
C SER A 151 0.09 -4.28 30.28
N ALA A 152 -0.74 -5.16 29.71
CA ALA A 152 -1.05 -6.47 30.33
C ALA A 152 -0.78 -7.68 29.39
N PRO A 153 -0.39 -8.85 29.93
CA PRO A 153 -0.14 -10.04 29.13
C PRO A 153 -1.46 -10.62 28.57
N ILE A 154 -1.63 -10.62 27.25
CA ILE A 154 -2.67 -11.45 26.61
C ILE A 154 -2.36 -12.90 26.91
N THR A 155 -3.25 -13.52 27.64
CA THR A 155 -3.38 -14.97 27.67
C THR A 155 -4.72 -15.25 27.04
N VAL A 156 -4.75 -15.79 25.82
CA VAL A 156 -5.97 -16.42 25.30
C VAL A 156 -5.81 -17.89 25.65
N LEU A 157 -6.70 -18.46 26.45
CA LEU A 157 -6.66 -19.89 26.79
C LEU A 157 -8.04 -20.51 26.53
N PRO A 158 -8.10 -21.68 25.90
CA PRO A 158 -9.33 -22.39 25.64
C PRO A 158 -9.65 -23.34 26.82
N ARG A 159 -9.59 -22.89 28.09
CA ARG A 159 -10.06 -23.65 29.28
C ARG A 159 -9.75 -22.92 30.60
N PRO A 160 -10.51 -23.20 31.68
CA PRO A 160 -10.41 -22.44 32.92
C PRO A 160 -9.15 -22.84 33.67
N TYR A 161 -8.33 -21.86 34.06
CA TYR A 161 -7.34 -22.06 35.10
C TYR A 161 -7.33 -20.83 36.00
N ASN A 162 -7.62 -21.07 37.28
CA ASN A 162 -7.86 -20.05 38.29
C ASN A 162 -6.52 -19.60 38.88
N SER A 163 -6.08 -18.39 38.54
CA SER A 163 -5.08 -17.63 39.31
C SER A 163 -5.18 -16.14 38.98
N ALA A 164 -4.82 -15.30 39.94
CA ALA A 164 -5.09 -13.87 40.03
C ALA A 164 -4.36 -12.95 39.01
N ASN A 165 -4.14 -13.42 37.79
CA ASN A 165 -3.61 -12.68 36.63
C ASN A 165 -4.47 -13.01 35.39
N THR A 166 -5.76 -12.71 35.46
CA THR A 166 -6.81 -13.29 34.62
C THR A 166 -6.57 -13.10 33.11
N PRO A 167 -6.35 -14.21 32.36
CA PRO A 167 -6.35 -14.26 30.89
C PRO A 167 -7.64 -13.75 30.22
N LEU A 168 -7.53 -13.29 28.98
CA LEU A 168 -8.66 -13.06 28.06
C LEU A 168 -9.31 -14.40 27.71
N TYR A 169 -10.50 -14.64 28.26
CA TYR A 169 -11.32 -15.81 27.93
C TYR A 169 -12.36 -15.43 26.88
N ILE A 170 -12.10 -15.74 25.61
CA ILE A 170 -13.18 -15.90 24.63
C ILE A 170 -13.64 -17.36 24.75
N THR A 171 -14.55 -17.62 25.68
CA THR A 171 -15.20 -18.94 25.85
C THR A 171 -16.30 -19.18 24.83
N GLU A 172 -16.66 -18.15 24.06
CA GLU A 172 -17.66 -18.30 23.01
C GLU A 172 -17.09 -19.15 21.87
N PRO A 173 -17.91 -20.04 21.30
CA PRO A 173 -17.50 -20.87 20.18
C PRO A 173 -17.21 -20.00 18.95
N LEU A 174 -16.00 -19.44 18.83
CA LEU A 174 -15.59 -18.65 17.65
C LEU A 174 -15.84 -19.41 16.33
N HIS A 175 -15.77 -20.74 16.38
CA HIS A 175 -16.07 -21.64 15.27
C HIS A 175 -17.55 -21.69 14.86
N SER A 176 -18.49 -21.28 15.72
CA SER A 176 -19.91 -21.21 15.39
C SER A 176 -20.30 -19.90 14.69
N TYR A 177 -19.41 -18.91 14.70
CA TYR A 177 -19.60 -17.67 13.97
C TYR A 177 -19.04 -17.85 12.55
N ASN A 178 -19.80 -17.47 11.53
CA ASN A 178 -19.39 -17.56 10.13
C ASN A 178 -18.42 -16.41 9.74
N SER A 179 -17.54 -16.02 10.66
CA SER A 179 -16.71 -14.82 10.60
C SER A 179 -15.33 -15.04 11.19
N THR A 180 -14.34 -14.29 10.69
CA THR A 180 -12.96 -14.35 11.18
C THR A 180 -12.70 -13.25 12.22
N LEU A 181 -12.21 -13.64 13.39
CA LEU A 181 -11.62 -12.75 14.37
C LEU A 181 -10.22 -12.33 13.91
N VAL A 182 -10.02 -11.04 13.64
CA VAL A 182 -8.70 -10.50 13.31
C VAL A 182 -8.17 -9.71 14.50
N VAL A 183 -7.10 -10.20 15.12
CA VAL A 183 -6.45 -9.56 16.29
C VAL A 183 -5.48 -8.50 15.82
N ARG A 184 -5.59 -7.27 16.36
CA ARG A 184 -4.64 -6.18 16.04
C ARG A 184 -3.78 -5.76 17.22
N PRO A 185 -2.49 -6.19 17.30
CA PRO A 185 -1.50 -5.51 18.12
C PRO A 185 -1.22 -4.10 17.55
N ASP A 186 -1.06 -3.11 18.44
CA ASP A 186 -0.92 -1.70 18.06
C ASP A 186 0.21 -0.98 18.81
N SER A 187 1.12 -1.73 19.44
CA SER A 187 2.29 -1.17 20.12
C SER A 187 3.45 -2.18 20.24
N GLY A 188 4.68 -1.65 20.25
CA GLY A 188 5.92 -2.42 20.42
C GLY A 188 6.68 -2.69 19.13
N ASP A 189 7.77 -3.44 19.22
CA ASP A 189 8.65 -3.78 18.08
C ASP A 189 7.94 -4.78 17.13
N PRO A 190 7.50 -4.37 15.91
CA PRO A 190 6.55 -5.15 15.12
C PRO A 190 7.01 -6.58 14.80
N PRO A 191 8.26 -6.84 14.35
CA PRO A 191 8.74 -8.21 14.11
C PRO A 191 8.63 -9.12 15.34
N LYS A 192 8.88 -8.59 16.55
CA LYS A 192 8.82 -9.38 17.80
C LYS A 192 7.39 -9.60 18.27
N VAL A 193 6.59 -8.53 18.24
CA VAL A 193 5.20 -8.55 18.72
C VAL A 193 4.35 -9.50 17.89
N VAL A 194 4.49 -9.47 16.55
CA VAL A 194 3.74 -10.36 15.66
C VAL A 194 3.98 -11.83 15.99
N VAL A 195 5.24 -12.27 16.09
CA VAL A 195 5.57 -13.67 16.41
C VAL A 195 5.11 -14.04 17.82
N LYS A 196 5.25 -13.13 18.80
CA LYS A 196 4.76 -13.34 20.16
C LYS A 196 3.24 -13.60 20.16
N VAL A 197 2.46 -12.77 19.46
CA VAL A 197 1.00 -12.91 19.37
C VAL A 197 0.65 -14.22 18.65
N LEU A 198 1.29 -14.55 17.53
CA LEU A 198 1.09 -15.82 16.83
C LEU A 198 1.32 -17.03 17.74
N ASN A 199 2.39 -17.03 18.54
CA ASN A 199 2.68 -18.11 19.48
C ASN A 199 1.61 -18.23 20.58
N LEU A 200 1.13 -17.11 21.11
CA LEU A 200 0.04 -17.10 22.09
C LEU A 200 -1.25 -17.64 21.48
N LEU A 201 -1.64 -17.18 20.29
CA LEU A 201 -2.82 -17.66 19.58
C LEU A 201 -2.69 -19.13 19.18
N GLY A 202 -1.51 -19.58 18.74
CA GLY A 202 -1.25 -20.98 18.42
C GLY A 202 -1.36 -21.90 19.64
N LYS A 203 -0.88 -21.45 20.81
CA LYS A 203 -1.08 -22.17 22.08
C LYS A 203 -2.55 -22.19 22.50
N ALA A 204 -3.28 -21.12 22.20
CA ALA A 204 -4.67 -20.94 22.60
C ALA A 204 -5.68 -21.70 21.71
N PHE A 205 -5.50 -21.66 20.39
CA PHE A 205 -6.49 -22.17 19.44
C PHE A 205 -5.99 -23.41 18.69
N GLY A 206 -4.74 -23.80 18.93
CA GLY A 206 -4.05 -24.81 18.14
C GLY A 206 -3.56 -24.26 16.80
N THR A 207 -2.87 -25.11 16.05
CA THR A 207 -2.39 -24.81 14.70
C THR A 207 -2.43 -26.07 13.86
N VAL A 208 -2.59 -25.90 12.55
CA VAL A 208 -2.26 -26.93 11.57
C VAL A 208 -0.96 -26.55 10.85
N LYS A 209 -0.27 -27.53 10.26
CA LYS A 209 0.81 -27.25 9.32
C LYS A 209 0.25 -27.30 7.90
N ASN A 210 0.56 -26.29 7.10
CA ASN A 210 0.21 -26.25 5.69
C ASN A 210 1.12 -27.15 4.85
N SER A 211 0.91 -27.22 3.52
CA SER A 211 1.68 -28.10 2.63
C SER A 211 3.19 -27.80 2.63
N LYS A 212 3.58 -26.57 3.01
CA LYS A 212 4.97 -26.08 3.09
C LYS A 212 5.60 -26.24 4.48
N GLY A 213 4.88 -26.86 5.43
CA GLY A 213 5.38 -27.12 6.78
C GLY A 213 5.36 -25.91 7.72
N PHE A 214 4.64 -24.84 7.36
CA PHE A 214 4.45 -23.65 8.21
C PHE A 214 3.15 -23.74 9.00
N HIS A 215 3.17 -23.23 10.23
CA HIS A 215 2.03 -23.13 11.11
C HIS A 215 0.98 -22.15 10.57
N LEU A 216 -0.27 -22.61 10.58
CA LEU A 216 -1.45 -21.86 10.22
C LEU A 216 -2.46 -21.94 11.39
N LEU A 217 -2.99 -20.78 11.76
CA LEU A 217 -4.07 -20.66 12.72
C LEU A 217 -5.39 -21.17 12.11
N PRO A 218 -6.34 -21.63 12.93
CA PRO A 218 -7.69 -21.96 12.46
C PRO A 218 -8.31 -20.82 11.64
N PRO A 219 -9.15 -21.10 10.63
CA PRO A 219 -9.62 -20.10 9.66
C PRO A 219 -10.42 -18.94 10.28
N TYR A 220 -11.01 -19.15 11.45
CA TYR A 220 -11.75 -18.14 12.20
C TYR A 220 -10.87 -17.18 13.02
N ILE A 221 -9.54 -17.30 12.98
CA ILE A 221 -8.64 -16.37 13.67
C ILE A 221 -7.42 -15.97 12.84
N ARG A 222 -7.16 -14.67 12.75
CA ARG A 222 -6.03 -14.05 12.03
C ARG A 222 -5.48 -12.86 12.82
N ILE A 223 -4.41 -12.25 12.32
CA ILE A 223 -3.80 -11.06 12.89
C ILE A 223 -3.72 -9.96 11.82
N ILE A 224 -3.85 -8.70 12.24
CA ILE A 224 -3.45 -7.53 11.45
C ILE A 224 -2.46 -6.69 12.24
N GLN A 225 -1.27 -6.41 11.68
CA GLN A 225 -0.33 -5.47 12.30
C GLN A 225 -0.52 -4.09 11.65
N GLY A 226 -0.98 -3.10 12.43
CA GLY A 226 -1.25 -1.74 11.94
C GLY A 226 -0.20 -0.69 12.34
N ASP A 227 0.60 -0.97 13.36
CA ASP A 227 1.62 -0.04 13.88
C ASP A 227 2.97 -0.28 13.20
N GLY A 228 3.66 0.81 12.83
CA GLY A 228 5.02 0.78 12.29
C GLY A 228 5.20 0.09 10.92
N ILE A 229 4.15 -0.04 10.10
CA ILE A 229 4.25 -0.70 8.79
C ILE A 229 4.74 0.26 7.70
N SER A 230 5.86 -0.09 7.07
CA SER A 230 6.44 0.54 5.88
C SER A 230 7.10 -0.51 4.97
N TYR A 231 7.60 -0.07 3.82
CA TYR A 231 8.38 -0.91 2.91
C TYR A 231 9.56 -1.61 3.62
N GLU A 232 10.26 -0.89 4.49
CA GLU A 232 11.44 -1.39 5.21
C GLU A 232 11.08 -2.40 6.32
N THR A 233 9.93 -2.21 6.98
CA THR A 233 9.56 -3.07 8.12
C THR A 233 8.86 -4.35 7.70
N LEU A 234 8.13 -4.36 6.58
CA LEU A 234 7.40 -5.53 6.08
C LEU A 234 8.30 -6.77 5.91
N GLY A 235 9.44 -6.59 5.23
CA GLY A 235 10.38 -7.69 5.01
C GLY A 235 10.92 -8.27 6.31
N THR A 236 11.22 -7.40 7.28
CA THR A 236 11.74 -7.83 8.59
C THR A 236 10.69 -8.61 9.40
N ILE A 237 9.42 -8.20 9.36
CA ILE A 237 8.33 -8.91 10.04
C ILE A 237 8.14 -10.29 9.42
N LEU A 238 8.00 -10.35 8.09
CA LEU A 238 7.72 -11.59 7.36
C LEU A 238 8.89 -12.58 7.44
N GLU A 239 10.13 -12.10 7.39
CA GLU A 239 11.31 -12.94 7.61
C GLU A 239 11.34 -13.51 9.02
N ASN A 240 10.99 -12.71 10.05
CA ASN A 240 10.93 -13.23 11.41
C ASN A 240 9.82 -14.27 11.59
N MET A 241 8.66 -14.08 10.96
CA MET A 241 7.59 -15.09 10.92
C MET A 241 8.07 -16.38 10.26
N LYS A 242 8.72 -16.28 9.08
CA LYS A 242 9.26 -17.41 8.34
C LYS A 242 10.28 -18.20 9.18
N ARG A 243 11.21 -17.52 9.86
CA ARG A 243 12.20 -18.16 10.76
C ARG A 243 11.53 -18.95 11.89
N ASN A 244 10.42 -18.44 12.41
CA ASN A 244 9.62 -19.09 13.45
C ASN A 244 8.56 -20.06 12.89
N LYS A 245 8.67 -20.43 11.61
CA LYS A 245 7.78 -21.38 10.93
C LYS A 245 6.31 -20.96 10.92
N TRP A 246 6.00 -19.66 10.96
CA TRP A 246 4.65 -19.15 10.78
C TRP A 246 4.38 -18.80 9.32
N SER A 247 3.22 -19.20 8.81
CA SER A 247 2.78 -18.82 7.47
C SER A 247 2.43 -17.34 7.42
N ALA A 248 2.85 -16.64 6.35
CA ALA A 248 2.41 -15.29 6.02
C ALA A 248 0.89 -15.20 5.80
N ASP A 249 0.20 -16.34 5.64
CA ASP A 249 -1.25 -16.33 5.51
C ASP A 249 -1.98 -15.95 6.81
N ASN A 250 -1.32 -16.06 7.96
CA ASN A 250 -1.89 -15.68 9.26
C ASN A 250 -2.05 -14.18 9.46
N ILE A 251 -1.34 -13.36 8.69
CA ILE A 251 -1.23 -11.92 8.91
C ILE A 251 -1.74 -11.11 7.72
N SER A 252 -2.27 -9.94 8.02
CA SER A 252 -2.45 -8.80 7.12
C SER A 252 -1.78 -7.57 7.74
N PHE A 253 -1.55 -6.53 6.96
CA PHE A 253 -0.88 -5.32 7.40
C PHE A 253 -1.78 -4.11 7.22
N GLY A 254 -1.76 -3.17 8.16
CA GLY A 254 -2.34 -1.84 7.99
C GLY A 254 -1.21 -0.81 7.93
N SER A 255 -1.21 0.06 6.93
CA SER A 255 -0.23 1.13 6.84
C SER A 255 -0.91 2.47 6.61
N GLY A 256 -0.53 3.47 7.42
CA GLY A 256 -1.08 4.82 7.36
C GLY A 256 -0.10 5.82 6.75
N GLY A 257 0.51 6.64 7.60
CA GLY A 257 1.42 7.70 7.14
C GLY A 257 2.61 7.20 6.31
N ALA A 258 3.13 5.99 6.53
CA ALA A 258 4.18 5.44 5.67
C ALA A 258 3.70 5.11 4.25
N LEU A 259 2.42 4.74 4.10
CA LEU A 259 1.82 4.43 2.82
C LEU A 259 1.44 5.68 2.02
N LEU A 260 0.91 6.71 2.69
CA LEU A 260 0.34 7.88 2.01
C LEU A 260 1.10 9.20 2.22
N GLN A 261 2.00 9.32 3.20
CA GLN A 261 2.55 10.63 3.59
C GLN A 261 4.08 10.72 3.70
N LYS A 262 4.77 9.64 4.10
CA LYS A 262 6.24 9.62 4.31
C LYS A 262 6.97 9.37 2.99
N MET A 263 6.74 10.24 2.01
CA MET A 263 7.41 10.26 0.72
C MET A 263 7.43 11.68 0.17
N ASP A 264 8.34 11.91 -0.77
CA ASP A 264 8.47 13.19 -1.46
C ASP A 264 8.71 12.99 -2.97
N ARG A 265 8.71 14.09 -3.72
CA ARG A 265 8.95 14.08 -5.17
C ARG A 265 10.29 13.40 -5.54
N ASP A 266 11.28 13.49 -4.66
CA ASP A 266 12.63 12.98 -4.92
C ASP A 266 12.77 11.48 -4.67
N THR A 267 11.81 10.86 -3.97
CA THR A 267 11.73 9.41 -3.73
C THR A 267 11.87 8.60 -5.04
N GLN A 268 11.19 9.03 -6.10
CA GLN A 268 11.32 8.48 -7.46
C GLN A 268 12.03 9.43 -8.43
N LYS A 269 12.62 10.52 -7.92
CA LYS A 269 13.31 11.57 -8.68
C LYS A 269 12.47 12.14 -9.83
N PHE A 270 11.17 12.36 -9.58
CA PHE A 270 10.26 12.91 -10.58
C PHE A 270 10.72 14.30 -11.04
N ALA A 271 10.83 14.51 -12.34
CA ALA A 271 11.28 15.78 -12.89
C ALA A 271 10.56 16.12 -14.19
N TYR A 272 10.24 17.40 -14.35
CA TYR A 272 9.74 17.99 -15.58
C TYR A 272 10.82 18.89 -16.16
N LYS A 273 11.16 18.73 -17.44
CA LYS A 273 12.24 19.47 -18.10
C LYS A 273 11.92 19.70 -19.57
N CYS A 274 12.18 20.91 -20.05
CA CYS A 274 12.19 21.20 -21.48
C CYS A 274 13.35 20.43 -22.13
N SER A 275 13.04 19.67 -23.19
CA SER A 275 14.02 18.91 -23.97
C SER A 275 14.18 19.46 -25.40
N TYR A 276 13.23 20.24 -25.91
CA TYR A 276 13.21 20.73 -27.28
C TYR A 276 12.51 22.10 -27.38
N ALA A 277 13.01 22.97 -28.26
CA ALA A 277 12.39 24.25 -28.58
C ALA A 277 12.57 24.60 -30.06
N VAL A 278 11.67 25.42 -30.61
CA VAL A 278 11.84 26.01 -31.95
C VAL A 278 12.15 27.49 -31.79
N VAL A 279 13.35 27.91 -32.22
CA VAL A 279 13.82 29.29 -32.13
C VAL A 279 14.10 29.79 -33.54
N ASN A 280 13.44 30.88 -33.97
CA ASN A 280 13.56 31.43 -35.33
C ASN A 280 13.33 30.38 -36.42
N GLY A 281 12.31 29.52 -36.24
CA GLY A 281 11.97 28.43 -37.17
C GLY A 281 12.92 27.23 -37.14
N LYS A 282 13.94 27.21 -36.25
CA LYS A 282 14.90 26.12 -36.15
C LYS A 282 14.72 25.35 -34.85
N GLY A 283 14.63 24.03 -34.95
CA GLY A 283 14.60 23.13 -33.79
C GLY A 283 15.95 23.12 -33.06
N VAL A 284 15.90 23.17 -31.73
CA VAL A 284 17.06 23.15 -30.84
C VAL A 284 16.84 22.14 -29.74
N ASN A 285 17.84 21.29 -29.51
CA ASN A 285 17.87 20.37 -28.38
C ASN A 285 18.23 21.13 -27.10
N VAL A 286 17.33 21.12 -26.13
CA VAL A 286 17.52 21.77 -24.82
C VAL A 286 17.84 20.69 -23.79
N PHE A 287 18.87 20.89 -22.96
CA PHE A 287 19.17 19.98 -21.86
C PHE A 287 20.06 20.63 -20.80
N LYS A 288 20.00 20.09 -19.58
CA LYS A 288 20.91 20.44 -18.48
C LYS A 288 21.94 19.33 -18.32
N GLN A 289 23.21 19.70 -18.16
CA GLN A 289 24.29 18.78 -17.80
C GLN A 289 25.19 19.45 -16.75
N PRO A 290 24.85 19.34 -15.46
CA PRO A 290 25.65 19.95 -14.40
C PRO A 290 27.05 19.32 -14.35
N ILE A 291 28.09 20.15 -14.23
CA ILE A 291 29.49 19.68 -14.17
C ILE A 291 29.74 18.83 -12.91
N THR A 292 29.12 19.21 -11.78
CA THR A 292 29.34 18.60 -10.47
C THR A 292 28.35 17.47 -10.11
N ASP A 293 27.32 17.26 -10.93
CA ASP A 293 26.28 16.25 -10.66
C ASP A 293 25.79 15.64 -11.99
N LEU A 294 26.56 14.68 -12.50
CA LEU A 294 26.27 13.98 -13.76
C LEU A 294 24.95 13.19 -13.70
N GLY A 295 24.48 12.81 -12.51
CA GLY A 295 23.21 12.12 -12.30
C GLY A 295 21.99 12.99 -12.63
N LYS A 296 22.15 14.31 -12.69
CA LYS A 296 21.11 15.27 -13.08
C LYS A 296 21.12 15.66 -14.56
N LYS A 297 21.85 14.93 -15.40
CA LYS A 297 21.81 15.12 -16.86
C LYS A 297 20.41 14.83 -17.39
N SER A 298 19.76 15.80 -18.04
CA SER A 298 18.44 15.60 -18.63
C SER A 298 18.53 14.98 -20.03
N LYS A 299 17.43 14.38 -20.49
CA LYS A 299 17.27 13.98 -21.88
C LYS A 299 17.18 15.21 -22.80
N LYS A 300 17.42 15.02 -24.10
CA LYS A 300 17.47 16.08 -25.11
C LYS A 300 16.66 15.76 -26.37
N GLY A 301 16.10 16.80 -26.98
CA GLY A 301 15.30 16.75 -28.20
C GLY A 301 13.89 16.19 -28.01
N LEU A 302 13.23 15.85 -29.12
CA LEU A 302 11.95 15.15 -29.13
C LEU A 302 12.14 13.73 -28.58
N LEU A 303 11.20 13.29 -27.73
CA LEU A 303 11.29 12.03 -26.99
C LEU A 303 10.16 11.08 -27.39
N SER A 304 10.48 9.80 -27.53
CA SER A 304 9.52 8.69 -27.68
C SER A 304 9.81 7.60 -26.64
N LEU A 305 8.77 6.86 -26.25
CA LEU A 305 8.90 5.64 -25.44
C LEU A 305 8.65 4.43 -26.32
N GLU A 306 9.62 3.52 -26.38
CA GLU A 306 9.62 2.38 -27.29
C GLU A 306 9.94 1.09 -26.55
N LEU A 307 9.54 -0.04 -27.13
CA LEU A 307 10.02 -1.36 -26.71
C LEU A 307 11.27 -1.72 -27.52
N ASP A 308 12.35 -2.09 -26.85
CA ASP A 308 13.50 -2.69 -27.50
C ASP A 308 13.19 -4.12 -27.96
N ASP A 309 14.11 -4.73 -28.72
CA ASP A 309 13.94 -6.07 -29.28
C ASP A 309 13.85 -7.17 -28.19
N GLN A 310 14.12 -6.83 -26.93
CA GLN A 310 14.00 -7.70 -25.76
C GLN A 310 12.69 -7.45 -24.98
N GLY A 311 11.85 -6.52 -25.43
CA GLY A 311 10.59 -6.15 -24.79
C GLY A 311 10.74 -5.19 -23.61
N ASN A 312 11.89 -4.53 -23.44
CA ASN A 312 12.08 -3.52 -22.39
C ASN A 312 11.74 -2.12 -22.90
N TYR A 313 11.15 -1.31 -22.04
CA TYR A 313 10.91 0.10 -22.35
C TYR A 313 12.21 0.92 -22.38
N CYS A 314 12.44 1.63 -23.48
CA CYS A 314 13.54 2.57 -23.67
C CYS A 314 13.02 3.93 -24.13
N THR A 315 13.70 5.02 -23.73
CA THR A 315 13.38 6.36 -24.24
C THR A 315 14.35 6.76 -25.32
N VAL A 316 13.84 6.89 -26.54
CA VAL A 316 14.60 7.39 -27.68
C VAL A 316 14.54 8.92 -27.68
N GLN A 317 15.64 9.55 -28.07
CA GLN A 317 15.90 10.98 -27.95
C GLN A 317 16.14 11.60 -29.33
N GLU A 318 16.14 12.93 -29.38
CA GLU A 318 16.51 13.70 -30.57
C GLU A 318 15.63 13.42 -31.80
N GLY A 319 14.37 13.01 -31.59
CA GLY A 319 13.43 12.72 -32.68
C GLY A 319 13.80 11.51 -33.52
N LYS A 320 14.66 10.62 -33.01
CA LYS A 320 15.08 9.38 -33.69
C LYS A 320 14.12 8.21 -33.43
N GLY A 321 12.96 8.50 -32.86
CA GLY A 321 12.01 7.48 -32.49
C GLY A 321 11.38 6.82 -33.71
N ASP A 322 11.05 5.54 -33.57
CA ASP A 322 10.34 4.76 -34.58
C ASP A 322 8.84 4.74 -34.25
N PRO A 323 7.97 5.38 -35.06
CA PRO A 323 6.53 5.40 -34.84
C PRO A 323 5.90 4.01 -34.70
N ASP A 324 6.46 3.00 -35.38
CA ASP A 324 5.96 1.63 -35.35
C ASP A 324 6.33 0.90 -34.04
N LYS A 325 7.32 1.43 -33.29
CA LYS A 325 7.76 0.89 -31.99
C LYS A 325 7.25 1.69 -30.79
N VAL A 326 6.54 2.80 -31.02
CA VAL A 326 6.02 3.63 -29.92
C VAL A 326 5.03 2.80 -29.13
N SER A 327 5.39 2.46 -27.89
CA SER A 327 4.42 1.91 -26.95
C SER A 327 3.44 3.04 -26.65
N THR A 328 2.17 2.91 -27.02
CA THR A 328 1.15 3.95 -26.82
C THR A 328 1.23 4.45 -25.39
N PRO A 329 1.77 5.66 -25.11
CA PRO A 329 1.64 6.23 -23.79
C PRO A 329 0.17 6.56 -23.60
N ILE A 330 -0.31 6.62 -22.36
CA ILE A 330 -1.61 7.21 -22.03
C ILE A 330 -1.61 8.63 -22.59
N SER A 331 -2.12 8.77 -23.80
CA SER A 331 -2.15 10.01 -24.55
C SER A 331 -3.49 10.62 -24.22
N TYR A 332 -3.51 11.56 -23.27
CA TYR A 332 -4.65 12.44 -23.11
C TYR A 332 -4.72 13.35 -24.33
N TYR A 333 -5.25 12.83 -25.44
CA TYR A 333 -5.81 13.68 -26.49
C TYR A 333 -7.12 14.21 -25.94
N LEU A 334 -7.08 15.42 -25.36
CA LEU A 334 -8.29 16.23 -25.23
C LEU A 334 -8.65 16.68 -26.65
N GLN A 335 -9.31 15.80 -27.40
CA GLN A 335 -9.93 16.17 -28.65
C GLN A 335 -11.15 17.01 -28.27
N LEU A 336 -10.94 18.31 -28.11
CA LEU A 336 -12.03 19.29 -28.16
C LEU A 336 -12.59 19.20 -29.58
N MET A 337 -13.57 18.31 -29.74
CA MET A 337 -14.54 18.47 -30.81
C MET A 337 -15.29 19.76 -30.47
N LEU A 338 -14.95 20.83 -31.19
CA LEU A 338 -15.81 22.00 -31.32
C LEU A 338 -17.15 21.58 -31.92
#